data_AF-F9CYR3-F1
#
_entry.id   AF-F9CYR3-F1
#
_cell.length_a   1.000
_cell.length_b   1.000
_cell.length_c   1.000
_cell.angle_alpha   90.00
_cell.angle_beta   90.00
_cell.angle_gamma   90.00
#
_symmetry.space_group_name_H-M   'P 1'
#
loop_
_entity.id
_entity.type
_entity.pdbx_description
1 polymer ?
#
loop_
_entity_poly.entity_id
_entity_poly.type
_entity_poly.pdbx_seq_one_letter_code
_entity_poly.pdbx_strand_id
1 'polypeptide(L)' 'MSEDEKGKRFLELIDQQNNLQWSIVTKLTMLIKSDWNSSQLQHEIELLVESHSEITKELNSLDINNSIL' A
#
# COMPACT_ATOMS: atom_id res chain seq x y z
N MET A 1 -2.17 -20.62 -9.34
CA MET A 1 -3.20 -20.06 -8.47
C MET A 1 -4.53 -20.19 -9.19
N SER A 2 -5.53 -20.78 -8.55
CA SER A 2 -6.90 -20.83 -9.10
C SER A 2 -7.53 -19.43 -9.11
N GLU A 3 -8.65 -19.25 -9.83
CA GLU A 3 -9.39 -17.99 -9.82
C GLU A 3 -9.91 -17.62 -8.42
N ASP A 4 -10.35 -18.62 -7.64
CA ASP A 4 -10.78 -18.39 -6.25
C ASP A 4 -9.61 -17.93 -5.35
N GLU A 5 -8.44 -18.53 -5.52
CA GLU A 5 -7.23 -18.13 -4.79
C GLU A 5 -6.77 -16.71 -5.22
N LYS A 6 -6.88 -16.36 -6.50
CA LYS A 6 -6.61 -15.00 -7.01
C LYS A 6 -7.57 -13.98 -6.40
N GLY A 7 -8.87 -14.27 -6.40
CA GLY A 7 -9.88 -13.38 -5.82
C GLY A 7 -9.65 -13.15 -4.33
N LYS A 8 -9.34 -14.21 -3.58
CA LYS A 8 -8.98 -14.08 -2.15
C LYS A 8 -7.74 -13.22 -1.95
N ARG A 9 -6.67 -13.47 -2.71
CA ARG A 9 -5.43 -12.69 -2.63
C ARG A 9 -5.65 -11.21 -2.98
N PHE A 10 -6.47 -10.93 -3.99
CA PHE A 10 -6.81 -9.56 -4.37
C PHE A 10 -7.47 -8.80 -3.22
N LEU A 11 -8.48 -9.40 -2.56
CA LEU A 11 -9.16 -8.77 -1.43
C LEU A 11 -8.21 -8.54 -0.24
N GLU A 12 -7.32 -9.49 0.05
CA GLU A 12 -6.29 -9.34 1.09
C GLU A 12 -5.35 -8.17 0.80
N LEU A 13 -4.88 -8.03 -0.45
CA LEU A 13 -4.00 -6.93 -0.85
C LEU A 13 -4.69 -5.57 -0.78
N ILE A 14 -5.98 -5.49 -1.12
CA ILE A 14 -6.77 -4.25 -0.96
C ILE A 14 -6.87 -3.85 0.51
N ASP A 15 -7.16 -4.80 1.41
CA ASP A 15 -7.21 -4.52 2.84
C ASP A 15 -5.85 -4.04 3.38
N GLN A 16 -4.76 -4.73 3.01
CA GLN A 16 -3.40 -4.33 3.36
C GLN A 16 -3.06 -2.93 2.84
N GLN A 17 -3.41 -2.64 1.59
CA GLN A 17 -3.18 -1.33 0.98
C GLN A 17 -3.92 -0.21 1.72
N ASN A 18 -5.19 -0.44 2.08
CA ASN A 18 -6.00 0.52 2.85
C ASN A 18 -5.38 0.82 4.22
N ASN A 19 -4.90 -0.22 4.92
CA ASN A 19 -4.25 -0.06 6.21
C ASN A 19 -2.92 0.72 6.10
N LEU A 20 -2.13 0.49 5.03
CA LEU A 20 -0.94 1.28 4.75
C LEU A 20 -1.29 2.75 4.44
N GLN A 21 -2.31 3.01 3.65
CA GLN A 21 -2.74 4.38 3.34
C GLN A 21 -3.13 5.15 4.60
N TRP A 22 -3.90 4.54 5.51
CA TRP A 22 -4.20 5.15 6.81
C TRP A 22 -2.95 5.45 7.64
N SER A 23 -1.97 4.54 7.61
CA SER A 23 -0.69 4.72 8.30
C SER A 23 0.12 5.88 7.69
N ILE A 24 0.15 5.99 6.36
CA ILE A 24 0.80 7.09 5.63
C ILE A 24 0.16 8.42 6.01
N VAL A 25 -1.18 8.52 5.94
CA VAL A 25 -1.93 9.75 6.30
C VAL A 25 -1.65 10.17 7.75
N THR A 26 -1.63 9.20 8.66
CA THR A 26 -1.34 9.45 10.08
C THR A 26 0.08 9.98 10.28
N LYS A 27 1.09 9.35 9.66
CA LYS A 27 2.49 9.77 9.79
C LYS A 27 2.76 11.10 9.10
N LEU A 28 2.17 11.37 7.94
CA LEU A 28 2.25 12.68 7.29
C LEU A 28 1.67 13.78 8.19
N THR A 29 0.54 13.50 8.87
CA THR A 29 -0.03 14.43 9.85
C THR A 29 0.93 14.70 11.00
N MET A 30 1.61 13.67 11.51
CA MET A 30 2.64 13.83 12.55
C MET A 30 3.85 14.61 12.05
N LEU A 31 4.29 14.37 10.81
CA LEU A 31 5.42 15.06 10.20
C LEU A 31 5.13 16.55 10.04
N ILE A 32 3.93 16.91 9.55
CA ILE A 32 3.44 18.30 9.48
C ILE A 32 3.46 18.94 10.88
N LYS A 33 2.96 18.25 11.91
CA LYS A 33 2.95 18.75 13.30
C LYS A 33 4.34 18.90 13.91
N SER A 34 5.34 18.21 13.37
CA SER A 34 6.75 18.35 13.76
C SER A 34 7.49 19.47 13.00
N ASP A 35 6.76 20.28 12.24
CA ASP A 35 7.31 21.25 11.29
C ASP A 35 8.34 20.61 10.34
N TRP A 36 8.05 19.37 9.93
CA TRP A 36 8.87 18.56 9.03
C TRP A 36 10.26 18.17 9.56
N ASN A 37 10.57 18.45 10.82
CA ASN A 37 11.93 18.31 11.38
C ASN A 37 12.27 16.89 11.89
N SER A 38 11.40 15.91 11.67
CA SER A 38 11.63 14.52 12.08
C SER A 38 12.12 13.67 10.91
N SER A 39 13.44 13.46 10.82
CA SER A 39 14.06 12.54 9.85
C SER A 39 13.56 11.09 10.01
N GLN A 40 13.22 10.70 11.25
CA GLN A 40 12.61 9.40 11.53
C GLN A 40 11.26 9.27 10.83
N LEU A 41 10.35 10.24 10.99
CA LEU A 41 9.04 10.19 10.35
C LEU A 41 9.15 10.23 8.82
N GLN A 42 10.10 11.00 8.27
CA GLN A 42 10.38 11.00 6.84
C GLN A 42 10.77 9.60 6.35
N HIS A 43 11.73 8.95 7.01
CA HIS A 43 12.17 7.61 6.66
C HIS A 43 11.04 6.55 6.80
N GLU A 44 10.25 6.63 7.87
CA GLU A 44 9.11 5.73 8.06
C GLU A 44 8.05 5.90 6.96
N ILE A 45 7.82 7.13 6.47
CA ILE A 45 6.90 7.38 5.36
C ILE A 45 7.45 6.82 4.05
N GLU A 46 8.75 6.96 3.78
CA GLU A 46 9.40 6.39 2.59
C GLU A 46 9.18 4.87 2.50
N LEU A 47 9.42 4.15 3.61
CA LEU A 47 9.20 2.71 3.69
C LEU A 47 7.73 2.31 3.48
N LEU A 48 6.79 3.09 4.03
CA LEU A 48 5.36 2.84 3.82
C LEU A 48 4.93 3.08 2.37
N VAL A 49 5.47 4.12 1.72
CA VAL A 49 5.19 4.41 0.31
C VAL A 49 5.79 3.34 -0.61
N GLU A 50 7.00 2.86 -0.30
CA GLU A 50 7.61 1.73 -1.01
C GLU A 50 6.74 0.47 -0.89
N SER A 51 6.33 0.13 0.33
CA SER A 51 5.43 -1.01 0.59
C SER A 51 4.09 -0.86 -0.14
N HIS A 52 3.51 0.34 -0.15
CA HIS A 52 2.27 0.63 -0.90
C HIS A 52 2.46 0.43 -2.41
N SER A 53 3.61 0.86 -2.96
CA SER A 53 3.97 0.68 -4.37
C SER A 53 4.11 -0.80 -4.75
N GLU A 54 4.74 -1.61 -3.91
CA GLU A 54 4.87 -3.05 -4.12
C GLU A 54 3.52 -3.76 -4.16
N ILE A 55 2.64 -3.48 -3.19
CA ILE A 55 1.28 -4.02 -3.16
C ILE A 55 0.50 -3.59 -4.41
N THR A 56 0.63 -2.33 -4.83
CA THR A 56 -0.03 -1.82 -6.04
C THR A 56 0.43 -2.57 -7.30
N LYS A 57 1.74 -2.85 -7.41
CA LYS A 57 2.27 -3.65 -8.52
C LYS A 57 1.70 -5.07 -8.51
N GLU A 58 1.60 -5.70 -7.34
CA GLU A 58 1.01 -7.02 -7.21
C GLU A 58 -0.48 -7.00 -7.62
N LEU A 59 -1.27 -6.06 -7.10
CA LEU A 59 -2.67 -5.88 -7.48
C LEU A 59 -2.84 -5.75 -8.99
N ASN A 60 -2.06 -4.88 -9.64
CA ASN A 60 -2.11 -4.70 -11.08
C ASN A 60 -1.71 -5.98 -11.83
N SER A 61 -0.77 -6.78 -11.30
CA SER A 61 -0.38 -8.05 -11.91
C SER A 61 -1.48 -9.13 -11.83
N LEU A 62 -2.30 -9.09 -10.78
CA LEU A 62 -3.46 -9.96 -10.64
C LEU A 62 -4.58 -9.55 -11.59
N ASP A 63 -4.73 -8.25 -11.85
CA ASP A 63 -5.73 -7.70 -12.77
C ASP A 63 -5.34 -7.87 -14.26
N ILE A 64 -4.07 -7.67 -14.63
CA ILE A 64 -3.58 -7.83 -16.03
C ILE A 64 -3.66 -9.28 -16.52
N ASN A 65 -3.51 -10.25 -15.62
CA ASN A 65 -3.71 -11.67 -15.95
C ASN A 65 -5.19 -12.08 -16.04
N ASN A 66 -6.10 -11.11 -15.93
CA ASN A 66 -7.54 -11.28 -15.99
C ASN A 66 -8.10 -10.72 -17.31
N SER A 67 -7.41 -10.94 -18.44
CA SER A 67 -7.97 -10.76 -19.79
C SER A 67 -9.13 -11.75 -20.00
N ILE A 68 -10.24 -11.48 -19.32
CA ILE A 68 -11.58 -12.03 -19.53
C ILE A 68 -12.44 -10.92 -20.16
N LEU A 69 -11.82 -10.11 -21.02
CA LEU A 69 -12.50 -9.30 -22.03
C LEU A 69 -12.26 -9.91 -23.40
#